data_AF-A0A7Y4ZRH5-F1
#
_entry.id   AF-A0A7Y4ZRH5-F1
#
_cell.length_a   1.000
_cell.length_b   1.000
_cell.length_c   1.000
_cell.angle_alpha   90.00
_cell.angle_beta   90.00
_cell.angle_gamma   90.00
#
_symmetry.space_group_name_H-M   'P 1'
#
loop_
_entity.id
_entity.type
_entity.pdbx_description
1 polymer ?
#
loop_
_entity_poly.entity_id
_entity_poly.type
_entity_poly.pdbx_seq_one_letter_code
_entity_poly.pdbx_strand_id
1 'polypeptide(L)'
;MKRNIPVSRPFIGEEEKKAVLEVLDSGMIVQGPRTAALEDAFAKVVGTKHAVATSSGTTALHLALLANGIGPGDEVITSPFTFIASVNSILFTGATPVFADIQEETFNIDPAAIEKVITKKTKAILPVHI
;
A
#
# COMPACT_ATOMS: atom_id res chain seq x y z
N MET A 1 -21.79 32.61 9.86
CA MET A 1 -20.50 32.00 9.48
C MET A 1 -20.75 30.99 8.36
N LYS A 2 -19.97 31.00 7.28
CA LYS A 2 -20.09 29.99 6.20
C LYS A 2 -19.63 28.64 6.75
N ARG A 3 -20.43 27.58 6.55
CA ARG A 3 -20.12 26.21 6.96
C ARG A 3 -18.99 25.67 6.06
N ASN A 4 -17.84 25.38 6.65
CA ASN A 4 -16.73 24.74 5.95
C ASN A 4 -16.90 23.21 6.03
N ILE A 5 -16.91 22.52 4.87
CA ILE A 5 -17.07 21.06 4.79
C ILE A 5 -15.82 20.51 4.10
N PRO A 6 -14.87 19.90 4.85
CA PRO A 6 -13.64 19.37 4.26
C PRO A 6 -13.89 18.05 3.51
N VAL A 7 -13.02 17.72 2.56
CA VAL A 7 -13.05 16.44 1.81
C VAL A 7 -12.85 15.23 2.73
N SER A 8 -12.01 15.35 3.76
CA SER A 8 -11.77 14.32 4.76
C SER A 8 -11.64 14.93 6.16
N ARG A 9 -12.18 14.24 7.16
CA ARG A 9 -12.05 14.56 8.58
C ARG A 9 -11.94 13.25 9.37
N PRO A 10 -10.72 12.82 9.76
CA PRO A 10 -10.54 11.62 10.57
C PRO A 10 -11.33 11.70 11.88
N PHE A 11 -11.89 10.58 12.30
CA PHE A 11 -12.53 10.44 13.61
C PHE A 11 -11.45 10.09 14.63
N ILE A 12 -11.17 11.01 15.56
CA ILE A 12 -10.20 10.83 16.64
C ILE A 12 -10.92 11.14 17.95
N GLY A 13 -11.28 10.08 18.67
CA GLY A 13 -12.01 10.12 19.93
C GLY A 13 -11.09 10.01 21.15
N GLU A 14 -11.68 9.66 22.29
CA GLU A 14 -10.94 9.47 23.54
C GLU A 14 -10.11 8.18 23.55
N GLU A 15 -10.54 7.15 22.80
CA GLU A 15 -9.81 5.89 22.69
C GLU A 15 -8.44 6.07 22.02
N GLU A 16 -8.39 6.81 20.90
CA GLU A 16 -7.14 7.12 20.21
C GLU A 16 -6.20 7.96 21.09
N LYS A 17 -6.74 8.96 21.80
CA LYS A 17 -5.94 9.82 22.70
C LYS A 17 -5.35 9.01 23.84
N LYS A 18 -6.16 8.16 24.47
CA LYS A 18 -5.70 7.29 25.56
C LYS A 18 -4.61 6.34 25.07
N ALA A 19 -4.78 5.73 23.91
CA ALA A 19 -3.77 4.83 23.34
C ALA A 19 -2.43 5.53 23.09
N VAL A 20 -2.44 6.80 22.67
CA VAL A 20 -1.20 7.60 22.52
C VAL A 20 -0.57 7.89 23.88
N LEU A 21 -1.37 8.31 24.88
CA LEU A 21 -0.86 8.58 26.23
C LEU A 21 -0.24 7.34 26.87
N GLU A 22 -0.87 6.17 26.73
CA GLU A 22 -0.31 4.89 27.20
C GLU A 22 1.08 4.61 26.61
N VAL A 23 1.30 4.92 25.33
CA VAL A 23 2.63 4.79 24.69
C VAL A 23 3.62 5.79 25.27
N LEU A 24 3.21 7.06 25.43
CA LEU A 24 4.06 8.11 26.02
C LEU A 24 4.50 7.76 27.44
N ASP A 25 3.55 7.33 28.28
CA ASP A 25 3.80 6.96 29.68
C ASP A 25 4.71 5.72 29.79
N SER A 26 4.66 4.81 28.81
CA SER A 26 5.51 3.61 28.79
C SER A 26 6.98 3.89 28.46
N GLY A 27 7.29 5.03 27.82
CA GLY A 27 8.61 5.36 27.28
C GLY A 27 9.04 4.56 26.03
N MET A 28 8.24 3.57 25.59
CA MET A 28 8.50 2.77 24.40
C MET A 28 7.89 3.44 23.15
N ILE A 29 8.54 4.51 22.67
CA ILE A 29 7.97 5.42 21.64
C ILE A 29 8.16 4.90 20.21
N VAL A 30 9.13 4.00 19.99
CA VAL A 30 9.40 3.40 18.66
C VAL A 30 8.70 2.05 18.52
N GLN A 31 9.06 1.28 17.48
CA GLN A 31 8.52 -0.06 17.26
C GLN A 31 8.65 -0.93 18.53
N GLY A 32 7.55 -1.55 18.94
CA GLY A 32 7.46 -2.29 20.18
C GLY A 32 6.16 -3.08 20.30
N PRO A 33 5.68 -3.38 21.52
CA PRO A 33 4.53 -4.24 21.75
C PRO A 33 3.25 -3.78 21.03
N ARG A 34 3.03 -2.47 20.88
CA ARG A 34 1.86 -1.94 20.15
C ARG A 34 1.93 -2.22 18.64
N THR A 35 3.13 -2.21 18.05
CA THR A 35 3.32 -2.58 16.64
C THR A 35 3.09 -4.08 16.44
N ALA A 36 3.63 -4.93 17.30
CA ALA A 36 3.40 -6.37 17.23
C ALA A 36 1.91 -6.73 17.40
N ALA A 37 1.22 -6.06 18.33
CA ALA A 37 -0.22 -6.24 18.50
C ALA A 37 -1.03 -5.82 17.26
N LEU A 38 -0.62 -4.74 16.58
CA LEU A 38 -1.23 -4.33 15.31
C LEU A 38 -1.01 -5.39 14.22
N GLU A 39 0.21 -5.90 14.08
CA GLU A 39 0.54 -6.94 13.10
C GLU A 39 -0.29 -8.21 13.33
N ASP A 40 -0.37 -8.69 14.57
CA ASP A 40 -1.19 -9.86 14.93
C ASP A 40 -2.68 -9.64 14.66
N ALA A 41 -3.21 -8.45 14.99
CA ALA A 41 -4.60 -8.11 14.74
C ALA A 41 -4.89 -8.00 13.24
N PHE A 42 -4.01 -7.35 12.48
CA PHE A 42 -4.19 -7.13 11.05
C PHE A 42 -4.08 -8.44 10.25
N ALA A 43 -3.16 -9.33 10.65
CA ALA A 43 -3.06 -10.66 10.07
C ALA A 43 -4.38 -11.45 10.18
N LYS A 44 -5.05 -11.35 11.34
CA LYS A 44 -6.37 -11.96 11.56
C LYS A 44 -7.48 -11.33 10.70
N VAL A 45 -7.50 -10.00 10.59
CA VAL A 45 -8.49 -9.27 9.76
C VAL A 45 -8.38 -9.68 8.30
N VAL A 46 -7.16 -9.77 7.77
CA VAL A 46 -6.91 -10.13 6.38
C VAL A 46 -7.02 -11.64 6.12
N GLY A 47 -6.86 -12.47 7.16
CA GLY A 47 -6.83 -13.93 7.03
C GLY A 47 -5.49 -14.46 6.53
N THR A 48 -4.39 -13.79 6.87
CA THR A 48 -3.02 -14.21 6.53
C THR A 48 -2.26 -14.69 7.76
N LYS A 49 -1.18 -15.46 7.55
CA LYS A 49 -0.31 -15.96 8.64
C LYS A 49 0.55 -14.86 9.27
N HIS A 50 0.95 -13.87 8.47
CA HIS A 50 1.90 -12.82 8.88
C HIS A 50 1.48 -11.47 8.32
N ALA A 51 1.66 -10.41 9.11
CA ALA A 51 1.58 -9.02 8.67
C ALA A 51 2.83 -8.28 9.15
N VAL A 52 3.22 -7.23 8.42
CA VAL A 52 4.37 -6.38 8.76
C VAL A 52 3.93 -4.93 8.70
N ALA A 53 4.05 -4.23 9.82
CA ALA A 53 3.76 -2.81 9.89
C ALA A 53 4.89 -2.01 9.24
N THR A 54 4.53 -1.00 8.45
CA THR A 54 5.48 -0.10 7.79
C THR A 54 5.08 1.35 8.01
N SER A 55 5.97 2.28 7.66
CA SER A 55 5.73 3.71 7.82
C SER A 55 4.64 4.29 6.92
N SER A 56 4.35 3.64 5.78
CA SER A 56 3.32 4.06 4.82
C SER A 56 2.98 2.95 3.83
N GLY A 57 1.86 3.10 3.11
CA GLY A 57 1.52 2.19 2.00
C GLY A 57 2.58 2.16 0.89
N THR A 58 3.28 3.27 0.62
CA THR A 58 4.40 3.31 -0.33
C THR A 58 5.56 2.42 0.14
N THR A 59 5.93 2.49 1.42
CA THR A 59 6.99 1.63 1.98
C THR A 59 6.57 0.17 1.95
N ALA A 60 5.31 -0.14 2.23
CA ALA A 60 4.78 -1.50 2.14
C ALA A 60 4.90 -2.08 0.71
N LEU A 61 4.47 -1.33 -0.30
CA LEU A 61 4.59 -1.75 -1.70
C LEU A 61 6.06 -1.89 -2.13
N HIS A 62 6.91 -0.93 -1.78
CA HIS A 62 8.33 -0.97 -2.11
C HIS A 62 9.03 -2.20 -1.49
N LEU A 63 8.79 -2.47 -0.19
CA LEU A 63 9.35 -3.65 0.48
C LEU A 63 8.80 -4.96 -0.11
N ALA A 64 7.51 -5.02 -0.47
CA ALA A 64 6.93 -6.18 -1.12
C ALA A 64 7.60 -6.50 -2.47
N LEU A 65 7.91 -5.47 -3.27
CA LEU A 65 8.60 -5.64 -4.54
C LEU A 65 10.05 -6.10 -4.33
N LEU A 66 10.80 -5.45 -3.43
CA LEU A 66 12.18 -5.85 -3.10
C LEU A 66 12.27 -7.28 -2.54
N ALA A 67 11.32 -7.66 -1.67
CA ALA A 67 11.27 -9.01 -1.10
C ALA A 67 11.02 -10.10 -2.15
N ASN A 68 10.42 -9.74 -3.30
CA ASN A 68 10.24 -10.63 -4.45
C ASN A 68 11.38 -10.51 -5.49
N GLY A 69 12.47 -9.81 -5.16
CA GLY A 69 13.66 -9.71 -6.01
C GLY A 69 13.47 -8.83 -7.25
N ILE A 70 12.44 -7.97 -7.28
CA ILE A 70 12.19 -7.06 -8.39
C ILE A 70 13.23 -5.94 -8.39
N GLY A 71 13.81 -5.65 -9.56
CA GLY A 71 14.82 -4.62 -9.69
C GLY A 71 15.13 -4.19 -11.14
N PRO A 72 16.32 -3.65 -11.40
CA PRO A 72 16.69 -3.14 -12.72
C PRO A 72 16.54 -4.17 -13.84
N GLY A 73 15.84 -3.78 -14.90
CA GLY A 73 15.58 -4.63 -16.07
C GLY A 73 14.28 -5.43 -16.01
N ASP A 74 13.62 -5.48 -14.84
CA ASP A 74 12.30 -6.06 -14.68
C ASP A 74 11.18 -5.07 -15.06
N GLU A 75 10.03 -5.62 -15.42
CA GLU A 75 8.80 -4.88 -15.68
C GLU A 75 7.73 -5.23 -14.65
N VAL A 76 7.03 -4.23 -14.13
CA VAL A 76 5.87 -4.40 -13.23
C VAL A 76 4.66 -3.74 -13.88
N ILE A 77 3.61 -4.54 -14.11
CA ILE A 77 2.38 -4.05 -14.73
C ILE A 77 1.49 -3.40 -13.67
N THR A 78 0.99 -2.20 -13.95
CA THR A 78 -0.03 -1.52 -13.14
C THR A 78 -0.90 -0.62 -14.04
N SER A 79 -1.79 0.18 -13.48
CA SER A 79 -2.63 1.14 -14.22
C SER A 79 -2.16 2.57 -13.97
N PRO A 80 -2.27 3.48 -14.96
CA PRO A 80 -2.05 4.91 -14.72
C PRO A 80 -3.19 5.54 -13.89
N PHE A 81 -4.33 4.85 -13.76
CA PHE A 81 -5.44 5.26 -12.89
C PHE A 81 -5.22 4.77 -11.45
N THR A 82 -4.23 5.39 -10.78
CA THR A 82 -3.83 5.05 -9.40
C THR A 82 -3.26 6.27 -8.69
N PHE A 83 -3.05 6.18 -7.37
CA PHE A 83 -2.20 7.13 -6.67
C PHE A 83 -0.72 6.87 -6.99
N ILE A 84 0.06 7.94 -7.13
CA ILE A 84 1.46 7.89 -7.59
C ILE A 84 2.38 6.97 -6.77
N ALA A 85 2.01 6.66 -5.51
CA ALA A 85 2.73 5.70 -4.68
C ALA A 85 2.95 4.34 -5.36
N SER A 86 1.98 3.84 -6.14
CA SER A 86 2.07 2.57 -6.84
C SER A 86 3.25 2.55 -7.81
N VAL A 87 3.33 3.60 -8.65
CA VAL A 87 4.39 3.76 -9.66
C VAL A 87 5.74 4.08 -9.01
N ASN A 88 5.75 4.97 -8.02
CA ASN A 88 6.99 5.30 -7.29
C ASN A 88 7.60 4.07 -6.62
N SER A 89 6.77 3.19 -6.05
CA SER A 89 7.26 1.96 -5.41
C SER A 89 7.98 1.04 -6.40
N ILE A 90 7.49 0.97 -7.64
CA ILE A 90 8.17 0.24 -8.74
C ILE A 90 9.49 0.92 -9.08
N LEU A 91 9.46 2.23 -9.32
CA LEU A 91 10.65 3.00 -9.69
C LEU A 91 11.74 2.98 -8.62
N PHE A 92 11.39 2.95 -7.33
CA PHE A 92 12.35 2.87 -6.23
C PHE A 92 13.15 1.56 -6.22
N THR A 93 12.62 0.48 -6.80
CA THR A 93 13.39 -0.75 -7.01
C THR A 93 14.36 -0.69 -8.20
N GLY A 94 14.19 0.31 -9.08
CA GLY A 94 14.86 0.39 -10.38
C GLY A 94 14.17 -0.37 -11.51
N ALA A 95 13.04 -1.02 -11.25
CA ALA A 95 12.21 -1.66 -12.28
C ALA A 95 11.42 -0.64 -13.12
N THR A 96 10.92 -1.10 -14.27
CA THR A 96 10.13 -0.30 -15.20
C THR A 96 8.62 -0.52 -14.99
N PRO A 97 7.83 0.52 -14.70
CA PRO A 97 6.38 0.40 -14.71
C PRO A 97 5.85 0.24 -16.15
N VAL A 98 4.99 -0.73 -16.36
CA VAL A 98 4.27 -0.95 -17.63
C VAL A 98 2.78 -0.73 -17.38
N PHE A 99 2.15 0.08 -18.21
CA PHE A 99 0.76 0.48 -18.02
C PHE A 99 -0.21 -0.39 -18.83
N ALA A 100 -1.21 -0.93 -18.15
CA ALA A 100 -2.42 -1.48 -18.75
C ALA A 100 -3.63 -0.62 -18.38
N ASP A 101 -4.59 -0.52 -19.31
CA ASP A 101 -5.77 0.33 -19.15
C ASP A 101 -6.79 -0.28 -18.17
N ILE A 102 -7.83 0.48 -17.84
CA ILE A 102 -8.90 0.09 -16.90
C ILE A 102 -10.20 -0.30 -17.60
N GLN A 103 -11.08 -0.97 -16.85
CA GLN A 103 -12.49 -1.15 -17.23
C GLN A 103 -13.29 0.09 -16.81
N GLU A 104 -14.16 0.62 -17.67
CA GLU A 104 -14.93 1.84 -17.38
C GLU A 104 -15.93 1.65 -16.24
N GLU A 105 -16.48 0.45 -16.08
CA GLU A 105 -17.55 0.17 -15.12
C GLU A 105 -17.04 0.06 -13.68
N THR A 106 -15.79 -0.37 -13.50
CA THR A 106 -15.21 -0.65 -12.18
C THR A 106 -13.98 0.20 -11.87
N PHE A 107 -13.41 0.85 -12.88
CA PHE A 107 -12.12 1.55 -12.85
C PHE A 107 -10.92 0.70 -12.40
N ASN A 108 -11.11 -0.62 -12.19
CA ASN A 108 -10.01 -1.53 -11.94
C ASN A 108 -9.28 -1.82 -13.26
N ILE A 109 -8.01 -2.19 -13.14
CA ILE A 109 -7.16 -2.58 -14.27
C ILE A 109 -7.81 -3.73 -15.06
N ASP A 110 -7.89 -3.59 -16.38
CA ASP A 110 -8.51 -4.58 -17.26
C ASP A 110 -7.61 -5.81 -17.43
N PRO A 111 -8.05 -7.02 -17.04
CA PRO A 111 -7.29 -8.25 -17.25
C PRO A 111 -6.89 -8.46 -18.72
N ALA A 112 -7.74 -8.10 -19.68
CA ALA A 112 -7.41 -8.25 -21.10
C ALA A 112 -6.37 -7.22 -21.57
N ALA A 113 -6.34 -6.03 -20.96
CA ALA A 113 -5.27 -5.05 -21.20
C ALA A 113 -3.94 -5.51 -20.57
N ILE A 114 -3.97 -6.15 -19.39
CA ILE A 114 -2.80 -6.76 -18.77
C ILE A 114 -2.16 -7.80 -19.71
N GLU A 115 -2.96 -8.74 -20.24
CA GLU A 115 -2.43 -9.80 -21.12
C GLU A 115 -1.68 -9.25 -22.34
N LYS A 116 -2.15 -8.13 -22.91
CA LYS A 116 -1.55 -7.50 -24.10
C LYS A 116 -0.17 -6.90 -23.86
N VAL A 117 0.17 -6.56 -22.62
CA VAL A 117 1.43 -5.88 -22.27
C VAL A 117 2.43 -6.78 -21.53
N ILE A 118 2.09 -8.05 -21.29
CA ILE A 118 3.02 -9.03 -20.70
C ILE A 118 4.19 -9.27 -21.67
N THR A 119 5.41 -9.24 -21.12
CA THR A 119 6.64 -9.57 -21.82
C THR A 119 7.46 -10.59 -21.04
N LYS A 120 8.60 -11.03 -21.60
CA LYS A 120 9.55 -11.89 -20.87
C LYS A 120 10.19 -11.20 -19.65
N LYS A 121 10.10 -9.87 -19.56
CA LYS A 121 10.62 -9.07 -18.44
C LYS A 121 9.59 -8.83 -17.35
N THR A 122 8.31 -9.12 -17.59
CA THR A 122 7.26 -8.95 -16.59
C THR A 122 7.50 -9.87 -15.38
N LYS A 123 7.64 -9.29 -14.19
CA LYS A 123 7.85 -10.02 -12.93
C LYS A 123 6.70 -9.91 -11.94
N ALA A 124 5.87 -8.88 -12.05
CA ALA A 124 4.72 -8.70 -11.19
C ALA A 124 3.60 -7.92 -11.88
N ILE A 125 2.39 -8.10 -11.34
CA ILE A 125 1.21 -7.27 -11.61
C ILE A 125 0.83 -6.63 -10.27
N LEU A 126 0.72 -5.31 -10.23
CA LEU A 126 0.38 -4.52 -9.06
C LEU A 126 -0.98 -3.84 -9.30
N PRO A 127 -2.10 -4.55 -9.01
CA PRO A 127 -3.43 -3.99 -9.14
C PRO A 127 -3.77 -3.06 -7.96
N VAL A 128 -4.80 -2.26 -8.14
CA VAL A 128 -5.31 -1.32 -7.13
C VAL A 128 -6.81 -1.56 -7.01
N HIS A 129 -7.30 -1.76 -5.79
CA HIS A 129 -8.74 -1.80 -5.54
C HIS A 129 -9.26 -0.36 -5.53
N ILE A 130 -9.98 0.02 -6.59
CA ILE A 130 -10.58 1.35 -6.77
C ILE A 130 -11.98 1.40 -6.13
#